data_AF-A0A7V6DYP4-F1
#
_entry.id   AF-A0A7V6DYP4-F1
#
_cell.length_a   1.000
_cell.length_b   1.000
_cell.length_c   1.000
_cell.angle_alpha   90.00
_cell.angle_beta   90.00
_cell.angle_gamma   90.00
#
_symmetry.space_group_name_H-M   'P 1'
#
loop_
_entity.id
_entity.type
_entity.pdbx_description
1 polymer ?
#
loop_
_entity_poly.entity_id
_entity_poly.type
_entity_poly.pdbx_seq_one_letter_code
_entity_poly.pdbx_strand_id
1 'polypeptide(L)'
;MTNHLVKKPRRLPVLNSKAIKKRAQKKYHLPVIAHFADRSVEFPSILEAERVCQISYHLIFEACVGKIFKAKNIIFEYKKGAHYIKYKAYYERMKQQQQEQRDLHHH
;
A
#
# COMPACT_ATOMS: atom_id res chain seq x y z
N MET A 1 -10.69 40.64 13.76
CA MET A 1 -10.59 40.13 12.37
C MET A 1 -9.76 38.86 12.37
N THR A 2 -10.38 37.68 12.44
CA THR A 2 -9.69 36.38 12.42
C THR A 2 -9.87 35.75 11.05
N ASN A 3 -8.81 35.78 10.24
CA ASN A 3 -8.75 35.09 8.95
C ASN A 3 -8.76 33.58 9.18
N HIS A 4 -9.95 32.97 9.15
CA HIS A 4 -10.08 31.53 9.00
C HIS A 4 -9.61 31.14 7.60
N LEU A 5 -8.35 30.71 7.49
CA LEU A 5 -7.83 30.04 6.29
C LEU A 5 -8.63 28.76 6.05
N VAL A 6 -9.67 28.87 5.23
CA VAL A 6 -10.41 27.73 4.69
C VAL A 6 -9.42 26.86 3.94
N LYS A 7 -8.98 25.74 4.55
CA LYS A 7 -8.16 24.73 3.90
C LYS A 7 -8.95 24.24 2.68
N LYS A 8 -8.56 24.67 1.47
CA LYS A 8 -9.13 24.18 0.21
C LYS A 8 -9.19 22.64 0.27
N PRO A 9 -10.32 21.99 -0.07
CA PRO A 9 -10.36 20.55 -0.15
C PRO A 9 -9.26 20.10 -1.11
N ARG A 10 -8.31 19.30 -0.60
CA ARG A 10 -7.15 18.85 -1.38
C ARG A 10 -7.69 18.15 -2.61
N ARG A 11 -7.40 18.67 -3.81
CA ARG A 11 -7.86 18.12 -5.08
C ARG A 11 -7.48 16.64 -5.11
N LEU A 12 -8.47 15.75 -5.05
CA LEU A 12 -8.25 14.35 -5.38
C LEU A 12 -7.61 14.32 -6.77
N PRO A 13 -6.61 13.45 -7.02
CA PRO A 13 -6.05 13.35 -8.36
C PRO A 13 -7.19 13.11 -9.36
N VAL A 14 -7.13 13.73 -10.54
CA VAL A 14 -8.07 13.43 -11.63
C VAL A 14 -7.89 11.96 -11.98
N LEU A 15 -8.81 11.12 -11.51
CA LEU A 15 -8.74 9.68 -11.68
C LEU A 15 -9.40 9.32 -13.01
N ASN A 16 -8.60 8.82 -13.95
CA ASN A 16 -9.14 8.17 -15.14
C ASN A 16 -9.82 6.84 -14.75
N SER A 17 -10.65 6.31 -15.64
CA SER A 17 -11.42 5.07 -15.41
C SER A 17 -10.55 3.86 -15.03
N LYS A 18 -9.34 3.77 -15.58
CA LYS A 18 -8.37 2.71 -15.25
C LYS A 18 -7.84 2.84 -13.82
N ALA A 19 -7.55 4.06 -13.37
CA ALA A 19 -7.08 4.33 -12.01
C ALA A 19 -8.18 4.06 -10.98
N ILE A 20 -9.44 4.38 -11.28
CA ILE A 20 -10.59 4.03 -10.42
C ILE A 20 -10.68 2.51 -10.26
N LYS A 21 -10.68 1.76 -11.37
CA LYS A 21 -10.70 0.29 -11.35
C LYS A 21 -9.53 -0.30 -10.56
N LYS A 22 -8.33 0.27 -10.68
CA LYS A 22 -7.16 -0.18 -9.92
C LYS A 22 -7.30 0.09 -8.44
N ARG A 23 -7.76 1.29 -8.04
CA ARG A 23 -7.95 1.67 -6.63
C ARG A 23 -9.04 0.85 -5.95
N ALA A 24 -10.06 0.42 -6.68
CA ALA A 24 -11.12 -0.46 -6.16
C ALA A 24 -10.66 -1.89 -5.83
N GLN A 25 -9.42 -2.28 -6.16
CA GLN A 25 -8.92 -3.61 -5.85
C GLN A 25 -8.80 -3.81 -4.34
N LYS A 26 -9.32 -4.94 -3.86
CA LYS A 26 -9.37 -5.31 -2.43
C LYS A 26 -8.06 -5.09 -1.68
N LYS A 27 -6.91 -5.35 -2.32
CA LYS A 27 -5.58 -5.18 -1.73
C LYS A 27 -5.29 -3.76 -1.20
N TYR A 28 -5.91 -2.73 -1.78
CA TYR A 28 -5.74 -1.34 -1.33
C TYR A 28 -6.70 -0.93 -0.20
N HIS A 29 -7.68 -1.77 0.09
CA HIS A 29 -8.64 -1.59 1.18
C HIS A 29 -8.27 -2.38 2.44
N LEU A 30 -7.05 -2.89 2.52
CA LEU A 30 -6.57 -3.66 3.67
C LEU A 30 -5.88 -2.78 4.71
N PRO A 31 -6.10 -3.04 6.01
CA PRO A 31 -5.48 -2.28 7.08
C PRO A 31 -3.96 -2.47 7.09
N VAL A 32 -3.25 -1.37 7.36
CA VAL A 32 -1.78 -1.31 7.39
C VAL A 32 -1.29 -0.56 8.61
N ILE A 33 -0.12 -0.93 9.09
CA ILE A 33 0.60 -0.23 10.15
C ILE A 33 1.79 0.48 9.49
N ALA A 34 1.92 1.76 9.79
CA ALA A 34 3.04 2.60 9.36
C ALA A 34 3.96 2.83 10.56
N HIS A 35 5.21 2.39 10.45
CA HIS A 35 6.23 2.66 11.44
C HIS A 35 7.03 3.89 11.02
N PHE A 36 6.85 4.96 11.79
CA PHE A 36 7.67 6.17 11.77
C PHE A 36 8.83 6.00 12.74
N ALA A 37 9.78 6.94 12.72
CA ALA A 37 10.95 6.89 13.59
C ALA A 37 10.59 6.92 15.09
N ASP A 38 9.49 7.59 15.44
CA ASP A 38 9.04 7.86 16.81
C ASP A 38 7.86 7.00 17.25
N ARG A 39 7.05 6.50 16.31
CA ARG A 39 5.79 5.80 16.62
C ARG A 39 5.30 4.93 15.49
N SER A 40 4.37 4.04 15.82
CA SER A 40 3.62 3.26 14.85
C SER A 40 2.17 3.75 14.81
N VAL A 41 1.61 3.90 13.60
CA VAL A 41 0.22 4.34 13.40
C VAL A 41 -0.50 3.33 12.53
N GLU A 42 -1.66 2.86 13.00
CA GLU A 42 -2.54 2.01 12.22
C GLU A 42 -3.44 2.84 11.32
N PHE A 43 -3.57 2.41 10.07
CA PHE A 43 -4.55 2.90 9.12
C PHE A 43 -5.50 1.76 8.72
N PRO A 44 -6.81 2.01 8.58
CA PRO A 44 -7.77 0.97 8.21
C PRO A 44 -7.65 0.57 6.73
N SER A 45 -6.94 1.34 5.90
CA SER A 45 -6.62 0.97 4.52
C SER A 45 -5.34 1.62 3.98
N ILE A 46 -4.75 1.03 2.93
CA ILE A 46 -3.68 1.66 2.15
C ILE A 46 -4.12 3.01 1.57
N LEU A 47 -5.36 3.13 1.11
CA LEU A 47 -5.87 4.39 0.55
C LEU A 47 -5.96 5.51 1.60
N GLU A 48 -6.28 5.15 2.83
CA GLU A 48 -6.24 6.12 3.93
C GLU A 48 -4.81 6.50 4.30
N ALA A 49 -3.90 5.53 4.39
CA ALA A 49 -2.49 5.78 4.60
C ALA A 49 -1.90 6.68 3.50
N GLU A 50 -2.29 6.50 2.24
CA GLU A 50 -1.91 7.41 1.13
C GLU A 50 -2.33 8.85 1.42
N ARG A 51 -3.61 9.03 1.80
CA ARG A 51 -4.19 10.36 2.06
C ARG A 51 -3.46 11.08 3.19
N VAL A 52 -3.07 10.36 4.24
CA VAL A 52 -2.38 10.94 5.40
C VAL A 52 -0.89 11.12 5.15
N CYS A 53 -0.19 10.08 4.69
CA CYS A 53 1.26 10.06 4.51
C CYS A 53 1.73 10.73 3.22
N GLN A 54 0.85 11.04 2.27
CA GLN A 54 1.20 11.60 0.95
C GLN A 54 2.24 10.72 0.22
N ILE A 55 1.99 9.41 0.27
CA ILE A 55 2.76 8.37 -0.41
C ILE A 55 1.78 7.61 -1.29
N SER A 56 2.16 7.37 -2.54
CA SER A 56 1.34 6.62 -3.48
C SER A 56 0.93 5.26 -2.90
N TYR A 57 -0.36 4.93 -3.00
CA TYR A 57 -0.91 3.63 -2.62
C TYR A 57 -0.14 2.44 -3.23
N HIS A 58 0.50 2.64 -4.38
CA HIS A 58 1.33 1.62 -5.02
C HIS A 58 2.62 1.33 -4.23
N LEU A 59 3.32 2.37 -3.76
CA LEU A 59 4.56 2.21 -2.99
C LEU A 59 4.29 1.63 -1.60
N ILE A 60 3.18 2.05 -0.97
CA ILE A 60 2.74 1.47 0.31
C ILE A 60 2.50 -0.03 0.13
N PHE A 61 1.78 -0.43 -0.93
CA PHE A 61 1.56 -1.84 -1.24
C PHE A 61 2.87 -2.61 -1.44
N GLU A 62 3.80 -2.07 -2.22
CA GLU A 62 5.09 -2.71 -2.49
C GLU A 62 5.94 -2.87 -1.23
N ALA A 63 5.89 -1.91 -0.31
CA ALA A 63 6.52 -2.02 1.01
C ALA A 63 5.87 -3.14 1.84
N CYS A 64 4.53 -3.20 1.90
CA CYS A 64 3.83 -4.23 2.67
C CYS A 64 4.06 -5.67 2.20
N VAL A 65 4.35 -5.88 0.92
CA VAL A 65 4.67 -7.21 0.36
C VAL A 65 6.17 -7.51 0.35
N GLY A 66 7.00 -6.60 0.86
CA GLY A 66 8.45 -6.75 0.92
C GLY A 66 9.17 -6.63 -0.43
N LYS A 67 8.54 -6.01 -1.44
CA LYS A 67 9.22 -5.71 -2.71
C LYS A 67 10.21 -4.56 -2.56
N ILE A 68 9.89 -3.60 -1.69
CA ILE A 68 10.80 -2.53 -1.25
C ILE A 68 10.87 -2.53 0.28
N PHE A 69 12.01 -2.13 0.85
CA PHE A 69 12.20 -2.14 2.30
C PHE A 69 11.33 -1.11 3.03
N LYS A 70 11.23 0.10 2.48
CA LYS A 70 10.44 1.21 3.03
C LYS A 70 9.90 2.08 1.90
N ALA A 71 8.76 2.72 2.14
CA ALA A 71 8.22 3.73 1.24
C ALA A 71 8.62 5.12 1.76
N LYS A 72 9.54 5.80 1.05
CA LYS A 72 10.25 6.98 1.56
C LYS A 72 10.99 6.66 2.87
N ASN A 73 10.54 7.21 4.01
CA ASN A 73 11.13 7.02 5.34
C ASN A 73 10.21 6.26 6.29
N ILE A 74 9.18 5.61 5.77
CA ILE A 74 8.17 4.91 6.57
C ILE A 74 8.19 3.43 6.19
N ILE A 75 8.27 2.57 7.19
CA ILE A 75 8.11 1.12 7.01
C ILE A 75 6.61 0.84 7.07
N PHE A 76 6.10 0.06 6.13
CA PHE A 76 4.69 -0.32 6.10
C PHE A 76 4.56 -1.84 6.20
N GLU A 77 3.68 -2.29 7.08
CA GLU A 77 3.26 -3.68 7.16
C GLU A 77 1.74 -3.78 7.09
N TYR A 78 1.22 -4.92 6.63
CA TYR A 78 -0.21 -5.19 6.79
C TYR A 78 -0.51 -5.49 8.25
N LYS A 79 -1.65 -4.99 8.75
CA LYS A 79 -2.13 -5.41 10.07
C LYS A 79 -2.36 -6.92 10.06
N LYS A 80 -1.68 -7.63 10.97
CA LYS A 80 -1.79 -9.09 11.07
C LYS A 80 -3.24 -9.49 11.39
N GLY A 81 -3.82 -10.30 10.51
CA GLY A 81 -5.17 -10.85 10.62
C GLY A 81 -5.38 -11.94 9.56
N ALA A 82 -6.50 -12.68 9.61
CA ALA A 82 -6.75 -13.81 8.72
C ALA A 82 -6.63 -13.45 7.22
N HIS A 83 -7.00 -12.23 6.84
CA HIS A 83 -6.87 -11.73 5.48
C HIS A 83 -5.41 -11.53 5.04
N TYR A 84 -4.54 -11.05 5.92
CA TYR A 84 -3.12 -10.87 5.65
C TYR A 84 -2.43 -12.21 5.39
N ILE A 85 -2.73 -13.23 6.21
CA ILE A 85 -2.15 -14.57 6.09
C ILE A 85 -2.47 -15.16 4.71
N LYS A 86 -3.74 -15.09 4.28
CA LYS A 86 -4.16 -15.58 2.96
C LYS A 86 -3.49 -14.83 1.81
N TYR A 87 -3.39 -13.49 1.91
CA TYR A 87 -2.82 -12.68 0.84
C TYR A 87 -1.31 -12.84 0.73
N LYS A 88 -0.60 -12.90 1.86
CA LYS A 88 0.85 -13.15 1.89
C LYS A 88 1.18 -14.52 1.31
N ALA A 89 0.47 -15.57 1.73
CA ALA A 89 0.65 -16.91 1.19
C ALA A 89 0.38 -16.98 -0.32
N TYR A 90 -0.65 -16.28 -0.81
CA TYR A 90 -0.92 -16.19 -2.25
C TYR A 90 0.25 -15.52 -3.00
N TYR A 91 0.75 -14.39 -2.50
CA TYR A 91 1.82 -13.64 -3.17
C TYR A 91 3.16 -14.39 -3.14
N GLU A 92 3.49 -15.05 -2.04
CA GLU A 92 4.69 -15.89 -1.92
C GLU A 92 4.66 -17.06 -2.90
N ARG A 93 3.51 -17.73 -3.07
CA ARG A 93 3.33 -18.79 -4.08
C ARG A 93 3.50 -18.27 -5.50
N MET A 94 2.88 -17.13 -5.83
CA MET A 94 3.04 -16.52 -7.16
C MET A 94 4.49 -16.17 -7.46
N LYS A 95 5.25 -15.70 -6.45
CA LYS A 95 6.68 -15.41 -6.58
C LYS A 95 7.49 -16.69 -6.84
N GLN A 96 7.20 -17.78 -6.13
CA GLN A 96 7.86 -19.08 -6.35
C GLN A 96 7.60 -19.61 -7.76
N GLN A 97 6.35 -19.60 -8.22
CA GLN A 97 5.99 -20.05 -9.57
C GLN A 97 6.70 -19.24 -10.67
N GLN A 98 6.83 -17.92 -10.49
CA GLN A 98 7.57 -17.09 -11.44
C GLN A 98 9.07 -17.39 -11.45
N GLN A 99 9.64 -17.78 -10.30
CA GLN A 99 11.03 -18.18 -10.21
C GLN A 99 11.25 -19.53 -10.92
N GLU A 100 10.41 -20.53 -10.64
CA GLU A 100 10.45 -21.86 -11.28
C GLU A 100 10.34 -21.76 -12.81
N GLN A 101 9.45 -20.91 -13.33
CA GLN A 101 9.33 -20.68 -14.78
C GLN A 101 10.57 -20.03 -15.41
N ARG A 102 11.26 -19.16 -14.68
CA ARG A 102 12.51 -18.54 -15.16
C ARG A 102 13.64 -19.54 -15.18
N ASP A 103 13.72 -20.39 -14.16
CA ASP A 103 14.76 -21.40 -14.04
C ASP A 103 14.62 -22.47 -15.14
N LEU A 104 13.38 -22.86 -15.49
CA LEU A 104 13.07 -23.76 -16.61
C LEU A 104 13.43 -23.18 -18.00
N HIS A 105 13.38 -21.85 -18.15
CA HIS A 105 13.73 -21.17 -19.41
C HIS A 105 15.24 -20.92 -19.58
N HIS A 106 16.03 -21.16 -18.54
CA HIS A 106 17.49 -20.98 -18.52
C HIS A 106 18.27 -22.31 -18.57
N HIS A 107 17.61 -23.41 -18.94
CA HIS A 107 18.20 -24.68 -19.36
C HIS A 107 17.86 -24.95 -20.84
#